data_AF-A0A7T9DKN4-F1
#
_entry.id   AF-A0A7T9DKN4-F1
#
_cell.length_a   1.000
_cell.length_b   1.000
_cell.length_c   1.000
_cell.angle_alpha   90.00
_cell.angle_beta   90.00
_cell.angle_gamma   90.00
#
_symmetry.space_group_name_H-M   'P 1'
#
loop_
_entity.id
_entity.type
_entity.pdbx_description
1 polymer ?
#
loop_
_entity_poly.entity_id
_entity_poly.type
_entity_poly.pdbx_seq_one_letter_code
_entity_poly.pdbx_strand_id
1 'polypeptide(L)'
;MHVKFIRDQRGQAFSTFQLLISAVIALAILGLLLTILGQLPFLNTQKPSTEAENLIKSQVSRPGEVRTSLKVSFQNGDSLNAKAIAAASGVLTPGQICLSKGEHSETEGFQLNDSSANNRILSYNGSSLQVKMSVICDAGDQLDTDLGDNGLDQSWDDDCGNIAGSQQTACLIALRIA
;
A
#
# COMPACT_ATOMS: atom_id res chain seq x y z
N MET A 1 -13.32 -21.19 73.46
CA MET A 1 -14.46 -21.10 72.53
C MET A 1 -13.89 -21.00 71.11
N HIS A 2 -13.85 -22.10 70.36
CA HIS A 2 -13.30 -22.14 69.00
C HIS A 2 -14.43 -22.42 68.02
N VAL A 3 -14.79 -21.42 67.23
CA VAL A 3 -15.77 -21.54 66.14
C VAL A 3 -15.04 -22.08 64.92
N LYS A 4 -15.43 -23.28 64.47
CA LYS A 4 -14.86 -23.99 63.33
C LYS A 4 -15.73 -23.71 62.10
N PHE A 5 -15.27 -22.86 61.19
CA PHE A 5 -15.93 -22.61 59.90
C PHE A 5 -15.71 -23.80 58.96
N ILE A 6 -16.77 -24.55 58.67
CA ILE A 6 -16.78 -25.57 57.62
C ILE A 6 -17.01 -24.84 56.29
N ARG A 7 -15.95 -24.72 55.48
CA ARG A 7 -15.98 -24.07 54.17
C ARG A 7 -16.53 -25.07 53.15
N ASP A 8 -17.77 -24.85 52.73
CA ASP A 8 -18.50 -25.66 51.77
C ASP A 8 -17.80 -25.61 50.38
N GLN A 9 -17.09 -26.68 50.01
CA GLN A 9 -16.30 -26.75 48.76
C GLN A 9 -17.14 -27.01 47.51
N ARG A 10 -18.47 -27.17 47.63
CA ARG A 10 -19.35 -27.47 46.49
C ARG A 10 -19.70 -26.27 45.61
N GLY A 11 -19.32 -25.05 46.01
CA GLY A 11 -19.56 -23.81 45.24
C GLY A 11 -18.47 -23.41 44.24
N GLN A 12 -17.25 -23.98 44.30
CA GLN A 12 -16.13 -23.52 43.45
C GLN A 12 -16.15 -24.09 42.04
N ALA A 13 -16.60 -25.33 41.84
CA ALA A 13 -16.62 -25.97 40.52
C ALA A 13 -17.63 -25.35 39.53
N PHE A 14 -18.71 -24.75 40.06
CA PHE A 14 -19.73 -24.10 39.23
C PHE A 14 -19.24 -22.76 38.67
N SER A 15 -18.41 -22.04 39.44
CA SER A 15 -17.84 -20.74 39.04
C SER A 15 -16.82 -20.87 37.90
N THR A 16 -16.03 -21.95 37.87
CA THR A 16 -15.06 -22.19 36.79
C THR A 16 -15.71 -22.53 35.46
N PHE A 17 -16.85 -23.23 35.47
CA PHE A 17 -17.59 -23.52 34.23
C PHE A 17 -18.20 -22.25 33.61
N GLN A 18 -18.70 -21.33 34.43
CA GLN A 18 -19.21 -20.04 33.95
C GLN A 18 -18.12 -19.16 33.33
N LEU A 19 -16.92 -19.16 33.92
CA LEU A 19 -15.76 -18.43 33.39
C LEU A 19 -15.29 -18.97 32.03
N LEU A 20 -15.39 -20.28 31.81
CA LEU A 20 -14.99 -20.91 30.56
C LEU A 20 -16.00 -20.59 29.43
N ILE A 21 -17.30 -20.63 29.75
CA ILE A 21 -18.36 -20.28 28.79
C ILE A 21 -18.26 -18.80 28.37
N SER A 22 -17.99 -17.89 29.30
CA SER A 22 -17.85 -16.46 28.97
C SER A 22 -16.65 -16.19 28.06
N ALA A 23 -15.52 -16.87 28.28
CA ALA A 23 -14.35 -16.77 27.41
C ALA A 23 -14.63 -17.25 25.98
N VAL A 24 -15.35 -18.36 25.82
CA VAL A 24 -15.74 -18.88 24.50
C VAL A 24 -16.67 -17.90 23.77
N ILE A 25 -17.65 -17.33 24.47
CA ILE A 25 -18.54 -16.33 23.89
C ILE A 25 -17.77 -15.07 23.47
N ALA A 26 -16.82 -14.61 24.29
CA ALA A 26 -15.99 -13.46 23.96
C ALA A 26 -15.15 -13.69 22.68
N LEU A 27 -14.56 -14.88 22.52
CA LEU A 27 -13.82 -15.24 21.31
C LEU A 27 -14.73 -15.31 20.07
N ALA A 28 -15.94 -15.83 20.21
CA ALA A 28 -16.91 -15.88 19.12
C ALA A 28 -17.34 -14.47 18.67
N ILE A 29 -17.64 -13.57 19.61
CA ILE A 29 -17.98 -12.16 19.31
C ILE A 29 -16.79 -11.45 18.67
N LEU A 30 -15.57 -11.67 19.15
CA LEU A 30 -14.36 -11.09 18.58
C LEU A 30 -14.16 -11.53 17.11
N GLY A 31 -14.36 -12.82 16.80
CA GLY A 31 -14.28 -13.32 15.42
C GLY A 31 -15.31 -12.66 14.50
N LEU A 32 -16.52 -12.43 15.01
CA LEU A 32 -17.59 -11.78 14.27
C LEU A 32 -17.27 -10.29 14.03
N LEU A 33 -16.73 -9.59 15.04
CA LEU A 33 -16.27 -8.21 14.91
C LEU A 33 -15.13 -8.05 13.90
N LEU A 34 -14.16 -8.97 13.87
CA LEU A 34 -13.07 -8.95 12.88
C LEU A 34 -13.59 -9.09 11.45
N THR A 35 -14.61 -9.92 11.24
CA THR A 35 -15.24 -10.09 9.92
C THR A 35 -15.94 -8.81 9.46
N ILE A 36 -16.64 -8.12 10.35
CA ILE A 36 -17.30 -6.83 10.05
C ILE A 36 -16.27 -5.71 9.83
N LEU A 37 -15.21 -5.66 10.64
CA LEU A 37 -14.14 -4.67 10.48
C LEU A 37 -13.41 -4.83 9.14
N GLY A 38 -13.25 -6.06 8.63
CA GLY A 38 -12.69 -6.32 7.30
C GLY A 38 -13.60 -5.87 6.14
N GLN A 39 -14.89 -5.63 6.38
CA GLN A 39 -15.85 -5.15 5.39
C GLN A 39 -16.03 -3.63 5.39
N LEU A 40 -15.46 -2.90 6.36
CA LEU A 40 -15.51 -1.44 6.37
C LEU A 40 -14.44 -0.87 5.42
N PRO A 41 -14.83 -0.19 4.32
CA PRO A 41 -13.90 0.33 3.31
C PRO A 41 -12.98 1.47 3.82
N PHE A 42 -13.16 1.90 5.08
CA PHE A 42 -12.50 3.07 5.67
C PHE A 42 -11.19 2.74 6.40
N LEU A 43 -10.95 1.47 6.78
CA LEU A 43 -9.72 1.07 7.50
C LEU A 43 -8.58 0.62 6.59
N ASN A 44 -8.84 0.48 5.27
CA ASN A 44 -7.86 -0.06 4.34
C ASN A 44 -7.36 0.95 3.29
N THR A 45 -7.72 2.23 3.41
CA THR A 45 -7.10 3.29 2.60
C THR A 45 -5.71 3.54 3.17
N GLN A 46 -4.73 2.80 2.67
CA GLN A 46 -3.33 3.06 2.97
C GLN A 46 -2.94 4.43 2.44
N LYS A 47 -2.01 5.09 3.15
CA LYS A 47 -1.39 6.32 2.64
C LYS A 47 -0.62 5.99 1.34
N PRO A 48 -0.71 6.83 0.30
CA PRO A 48 -0.06 6.57 -0.97
C PRO A 48 1.43 6.24 -0.87
N SER A 49 2.16 6.97 -0.02
CA SER A 49 3.60 6.78 0.16
C SER A 49 3.96 5.41 0.75
N THR A 50 3.20 4.92 1.72
CA THR A 50 3.43 3.63 2.37
C THR A 50 3.13 2.46 1.42
N GLU A 51 2.03 2.55 0.68
CA GLU A 51 1.70 1.50 -0.30
C GLU A 51 2.72 1.49 -1.46
N ALA A 52 3.18 2.65 -1.93
CA ALA A 52 4.24 2.75 -2.94
C ALA A 52 5.56 2.10 -2.47
N GLU A 53 5.96 2.33 -1.21
CA GLU A 53 7.13 1.69 -0.60
C GLU A 53 7.00 0.16 -0.60
N ASN A 54 5.86 -0.36 -0.14
CA ASN A 54 5.60 -1.79 -0.06
C ASN A 54 5.62 -2.46 -1.44
N LEU A 55 5.03 -1.81 -2.45
CA LEU A 55 5.04 -2.31 -3.82
C LEU A 55 6.46 -2.39 -4.37
N ILE A 56 7.26 -1.33 -4.26
CA ILE A 56 8.66 -1.31 -4.73
C ILE A 56 9.49 -2.40 -4.05
N LYS A 57 9.41 -2.53 -2.72
CA LYS A 57 10.14 -3.58 -1.99
C LYS A 57 9.82 -4.97 -2.53
N SER A 58 8.58 -5.19 -2.93
CA SER A 58 8.17 -6.49 -3.49
C SER A 58 8.59 -6.68 -4.96
N GLN A 59 8.54 -5.62 -5.78
CA GLN A 59 8.75 -5.72 -7.23
C GLN A 59 10.20 -5.64 -7.68
N VAL A 60 11.13 -5.06 -6.92
CA VAL A 60 12.55 -5.11 -7.29
C VAL A 60 13.06 -6.54 -7.49
N SER A 61 12.52 -7.51 -6.74
CA SER A 61 12.92 -8.91 -6.85
C SER A 61 12.27 -9.67 -8.01
N ARG A 62 11.40 -9.01 -8.79
CA ARG A 62 10.54 -9.61 -9.82
C ARG A 62 10.53 -8.74 -11.09
N PRO A 63 11.65 -8.74 -11.85
CA PRO A 63 11.78 -7.95 -13.06
C PRO A 63 10.65 -8.25 -14.06
N GLY A 64 10.08 -7.20 -14.67
CA GLY A 64 9.05 -7.28 -15.71
C GLY A 64 7.64 -7.65 -15.22
N GLU A 65 7.47 -8.03 -13.94
CA GLU A 65 6.15 -8.32 -13.37
C GLU A 65 5.45 -7.02 -12.93
N VAL A 66 4.22 -6.81 -13.38
CA VAL A 66 3.37 -5.72 -12.89
C VAL A 66 2.65 -6.14 -11.62
N ARG A 67 2.75 -5.30 -10.58
CA ARG A 67 1.91 -5.43 -9.39
C ARG A 67 1.06 -4.19 -9.19
N THR A 68 -0.24 -4.42 -8.96
CA THR A 68 -1.20 -3.35 -8.69
C THR A 68 -1.63 -3.39 -7.24
N SER A 69 -1.67 -2.21 -6.61
CA SER A 69 -2.12 -2.02 -5.23
C SER A 69 -3.61 -2.30 -5.04
N LEU A 70 -4.03 -2.34 -3.78
CA LEU A 70 -5.42 -2.07 -3.43
C LEU A 70 -5.76 -0.58 -3.65
N LYS A 71 -7.00 -0.19 -3.38
CA LYS A 71 -7.41 1.21 -3.49
C LYS A 71 -6.66 2.07 -2.48
N VAL A 72 -6.06 3.14 -2.97
CA VAL A 72 -5.35 4.15 -2.21
C VAL A 72 -6.14 5.46 -2.31
N SER A 73 -6.29 6.14 -1.18
CA SER A 73 -7.01 7.42 -1.13
C SER A 73 -6.01 8.57 -1.15
N PHE A 74 -6.12 9.44 -2.14
CA PHE A 74 -5.42 10.72 -2.20
C PHE A 74 -6.35 11.82 -1.68
N GLN A 75 -5.86 12.58 -0.70
CA GLN A 75 -6.46 13.79 -0.15
C GLN A 75 -5.73 15.02 -0.65
N ASN A 76 -6.38 16.18 -0.56
CA ASN A 76 -5.75 17.45 -0.89
C ASN A 76 -4.46 17.65 -0.08
N GLY A 77 -3.33 17.87 -0.77
CA GLY A 77 -2.01 18.03 -0.18
C GLY A 77 -1.21 16.73 -0.07
N ASP A 78 -1.77 15.57 -0.42
CA ASP A 78 -1.00 14.33 -0.52
C ASP A 78 0.00 14.41 -1.67
N SER A 79 1.13 13.73 -1.51
CA SER A 79 2.14 13.61 -2.56
C SER A 79 2.90 12.29 -2.49
N LEU A 80 3.35 11.84 -3.65
CA LEU A 80 4.38 10.82 -3.81
C LEU A 80 5.69 11.52 -4.15
N ASN A 81 6.74 11.22 -3.42
CA ASN A 81 8.06 11.79 -3.64
C ASN A 81 9.07 10.65 -3.84
N ALA A 82 9.71 10.60 -5.02
CA ALA A 82 10.65 9.55 -5.38
C ALA A 82 11.81 9.43 -4.37
N LYS A 83 12.31 10.55 -3.84
CA LYS A 83 13.37 10.58 -2.82
C LYS A 83 12.91 9.99 -1.49
N ALA A 84 11.69 10.29 -1.06
CA ALA A 84 11.14 9.73 0.18
C ALA A 84 10.90 8.22 0.05
N ILE A 85 10.37 7.78 -1.10
CA ILE A 85 10.11 6.36 -1.39
C ILE A 85 11.43 5.58 -1.50
N ALA A 86 12.45 6.14 -2.17
CA ALA A 86 13.80 5.56 -2.21
C ALA A 86 14.38 5.39 -0.80
N ALA A 87 14.33 6.45 0.01
CA ALA A 87 14.87 6.42 1.38
C ALA A 87 14.13 5.40 2.29
N ALA A 88 12.81 5.28 2.17
CA ALA A 88 12.01 4.35 2.96
C ALA A 88 12.13 2.90 2.46
N SER A 89 12.25 2.72 1.14
CA SER A 89 12.46 1.41 0.54
C SER A 89 13.83 0.84 0.90
N GLY A 90 14.88 1.66 0.84
CA GLY A 90 16.26 1.25 1.05
C GLY A 90 16.81 0.35 -0.06
N VAL A 91 16.08 0.20 -1.16
CA VAL A 91 16.42 -0.73 -2.26
C VAL A 91 16.86 0.01 -3.52
N LEU A 92 16.30 1.20 -3.76
CA LEU A 92 16.56 2.00 -4.96
C LEU A 92 17.02 3.40 -4.59
N THR A 93 17.73 4.04 -5.52
CA THR A 93 18.05 5.47 -5.43
C THR A 93 16.90 6.31 -6.00
N PRO A 94 16.80 7.61 -5.65
CA PRO A 94 15.72 8.47 -6.14
C PRO A 94 15.62 8.54 -7.68
N GLY A 95 16.75 8.49 -8.37
CA GLY A 95 16.80 8.50 -9.84
C GLY A 95 16.42 7.18 -10.52
N GLN A 96 16.16 6.13 -9.73
CA GLN A 96 15.66 4.83 -10.23
C GLN A 96 14.15 4.67 -10.00
N ILE A 97 13.47 5.69 -9.47
CA ILE A 97 12.03 5.66 -9.25
C ILE A 97 11.38 6.70 -10.15
N CYS A 98 10.61 6.24 -11.12
CA CYS A 98 9.76 7.07 -11.93
C CYS A 98 8.35 7.13 -11.35
N LEU A 99 7.78 8.33 -11.26
CA LEU A 99 6.38 8.56 -10.90
C LEU A 99 5.65 9.04 -12.15
N SER A 100 4.56 8.38 -12.50
CA SER A 100 3.74 8.68 -13.67
C SER A 100 2.29 8.88 -13.26
N LYS A 101 1.60 9.78 -13.97
CA LYS A 101 0.16 9.95 -13.80
C LYS A 101 -0.65 8.77 -14.33
N GLY A 102 -0.06 7.92 -15.19
CA GLY A 102 -0.73 6.77 -15.78
C GLY A 102 -2.09 7.13 -16.42
N GLU A 103 -3.13 6.40 -16.04
CA GLU A 103 -4.52 6.63 -16.52
C GLU A 103 -5.13 7.97 -16.03
N HIS A 104 -4.44 8.68 -15.13
CA HIS A 104 -4.85 9.97 -14.59
C HIS A 104 -4.10 11.16 -15.21
N SER A 105 -3.50 10.99 -16.39
CA SER A 105 -2.79 12.05 -17.12
C SER A 105 -3.62 13.33 -17.31
N GLU A 106 -4.92 13.19 -17.56
CA GLU A 106 -5.90 14.27 -17.78
C GLU A 106 -6.70 14.66 -16.52
N THR A 107 -6.45 14.03 -15.36
CA THR A 107 -7.22 14.33 -14.15
C THR A 107 -6.77 15.64 -13.51
N GLU A 108 -7.67 16.63 -13.47
CA GLU A 108 -7.44 17.92 -12.79
C GLU A 108 -7.25 17.70 -11.27
N GLY A 109 -5.99 17.66 -10.83
CA GLY A 109 -5.64 17.47 -9.43
C GLY A 109 -4.26 16.88 -9.24
N PHE A 110 -3.85 15.96 -10.13
CA PHE A 110 -2.49 15.43 -10.14
C PHE A 110 -1.53 16.36 -10.87
N GLN A 111 -0.44 16.72 -10.20
CA GLN A 111 0.62 17.55 -10.74
C GLN A 111 1.95 16.84 -10.56
N LEU A 112 2.62 16.54 -11.66
CA LEU A 112 3.98 16.01 -11.64
C LEU A 112 4.95 17.18 -11.73
N ASN A 113 5.75 17.39 -10.68
CA ASN A 113 6.84 18.36 -10.68
C ASN A 113 8.14 17.64 -11.03
N ASP A 114 8.59 17.81 -12.27
CA ASP A 114 9.83 17.22 -12.78
C ASP A 114 10.98 18.23 -12.74
N SER A 115 11.33 18.71 -11.53
CA SER A 115 12.47 19.62 -11.35
C SER A 115 13.82 18.93 -11.61
N SER A 116 13.87 17.59 -11.57
CA SER A 116 15.01 16.75 -11.95
C SER A 116 14.64 15.27 -11.80
N ALA A 117 15.31 14.37 -12.54
CA ALA A 117 15.16 12.91 -12.41
C ALA A 117 15.29 12.39 -10.96
N ASN A 118 16.02 13.10 -10.09
CA ASN A 118 16.28 12.71 -8.70
C ASN A 118 15.29 13.28 -7.67
N ASN A 119 14.39 14.18 -8.07
CA ASN A 119 13.49 14.87 -7.14
C ASN A 119 12.08 15.03 -7.74
N ARG A 120 11.54 13.92 -8.24
CA ARG A 120 10.20 13.88 -8.78
C ARG A 120 9.17 13.78 -7.69
N ILE A 121 8.17 14.64 -7.80
CA ILE A 121 7.07 14.75 -6.85
C ILE A 121 5.76 14.74 -7.63
N LEU A 122 4.92 13.76 -7.37
CA LEU A 122 3.54 13.72 -7.85
C LEU A 122 2.64 14.20 -6.71
N SER A 123 2.15 15.42 -6.83
CA SER A 123 1.28 16.07 -5.83
C SER A 123 -0.18 15.98 -6.23
N TYR A 124 -1.07 15.93 -5.25
CA TYR A 124 -2.52 15.93 -5.46
C TYR A 124 -3.19 17.13 -4.78
N ASN A 125 -3.83 17.98 -5.59
CA ASN A 125 -4.51 19.20 -5.13
C ASN A 125 -6.03 19.17 -5.39
N GLY A 126 -6.59 18.02 -5.76
CA GLY A 126 -8.02 17.84 -6.00
C GLY A 126 -8.84 17.56 -4.75
N SER A 127 -10.11 17.18 -4.95
CA SER A 127 -10.98 16.61 -3.89
C SER A 127 -10.62 15.14 -3.64
N SER A 128 -10.97 14.56 -2.49
CA SER A 128 -10.64 13.15 -2.19
C SER A 128 -10.89 12.20 -3.37
N LEU A 129 -9.84 11.48 -3.81
CA LEU A 129 -9.91 10.55 -4.95
C LEU A 129 -9.31 9.20 -4.56
N GLN A 130 -9.98 8.11 -4.97
CA GLN A 130 -9.44 6.77 -4.83
C GLN A 130 -8.84 6.32 -6.15
N VAL A 131 -7.60 5.83 -6.10
CA VAL A 131 -6.86 5.30 -7.26
C VAL A 131 -6.24 3.96 -6.88
N LYS A 132 -5.76 3.23 -7.89
CA LYS A 132 -4.80 2.14 -7.72
C LYS A 132 -3.42 2.62 -8.16
N MET A 133 -2.37 1.98 -7.67
CA MET A 133 -1.00 2.22 -8.10
C MET A 133 -0.46 0.92 -8.70
N SER A 134 0.02 0.98 -9.92
CA SER A 134 0.76 -0.11 -10.53
C SER A 134 2.24 0.18 -10.46
N VAL A 135 3.00 -0.83 -10.05
CA VAL A 135 4.46 -0.79 -10.02
C VAL A 135 5.00 -1.89 -10.91
N ILE A 136 5.91 -1.52 -11.79
CA ILE A 136 6.75 -2.42 -12.56
C ILE A 136 8.20 -1.99 -12.35
N CYS A 137 9.07 -2.98 -12.20
CA CYS A 137 10.51 -2.76 -12.02
C CYS A 137 11.25 -3.65 -13.01
N ASP A 138 12.21 -3.10 -13.74
CA ASP A 138 13.15 -3.87 -14.56
C ASP A 138 14.38 -2.99 -14.87
N ALA A 139 15.29 -3.43 -15.73
CA ALA A 139 16.24 -2.55 -16.37
C ALA A 139 15.49 -1.42 -17.09
N GLY A 140 15.95 -0.19 -16.93
CA GLY A 140 15.32 0.99 -17.50
C GLY A 140 15.00 0.85 -18.99
N ASP A 141 15.94 0.30 -19.76
CA ASP A 141 15.79 0.05 -21.21
C ASP A 141 14.81 -1.08 -21.59
N GLN A 142 14.30 -1.84 -20.61
CA GLN A 142 13.25 -2.86 -20.81
C GLN A 142 11.85 -2.38 -20.42
N LEU A 143 11.73 -1.27 -19.66
CA LEU A 143 10.45 -0.82 -19.12
C LEU A 143 9.36 -0.62 -20.18
N ASP A 144 9.69 0.00 -21.33
CA ASP A 144 8.74 0.20 -22.44
C ASP A 144 8.23 -1.12 -23.03
N THR A 145 9.12 -2.11 -23.17
CA THR A 145 8.77 -3.44 -23.67
C THR A 145 7.88 -4.17 -22.66
N ASP A 146 8.25 -4.14 -21.38
CA ASP A 146 7.50 -4.81 -20.33
C ASP A 146 6.11 -4.18 -20.13
N LEU A 147 5.98 -2.86 -20.29
CA LEU A 147 4.68 -2.18 -20.29
C LEU A 147 3.78 -2.74 -21.39
N GLY A 148 4.30 -2.85 -22.63
CA GLY A 148 3.59 -3.42 -23.76
C GLY A 148 3.19 -4.88 -23.54
N ASP A 149 4.11 -5.72 -23.05
CA ASP A 149 3.87 -7.14 -22.79
C ASP A 149 2.82 -7.37 -21.70
N ASN A 150 2.72 -6.46 -20.73
CA ASN A 150 1.69 -6.49 -19.68
C ASN A 150 0.38 -5.79 -20.08
N GLY A 151 0.25 -5.33 -21.34
CA GLY A 151 -0.94 -4.66 -21.85
C GLY A 151 -1.21 -3.30 -21.19
N LEU A 152 -0.16 -2.64 -20.71
CA LEU A 152 -0.20 -1.28 -20.17
C LEU A 152 0.12 -0.29 -21.28
N ASP A 153 -0.34 0.95 -21.10
CA ASP A 153 -0.04 2.03 -22.06
C ASP A 153 1.43 2.42 -21.92
N GLN A 154 2.16 2.35 -23.03
CA GLN A 154 3.58 2.70 -23.09
C GLN A 154 3.83 4.16 -22.70
N SER A 155 2.88 5.06 -22.96
CA SER A 155 2.97 6.48 -22.55
C SER A 155 3.12 6.70 -21.05
N TRP A 156 2.93 5.66 -20.21
CA TRP A 156 3.20 5.76 -18.79
C TRP A 156 4.69 6.03 -18.50
N ASP A 157 5.59 5.68 -19.40
CA ASP A 157 7.02 5.96 -19.28
C ASP A 157 7.47 7.29 -19.91
N ASP A 158 6.59 8.01 -20.62
CA ASP A 158 6.90 9.32 -21.22
C ASP A 158 7.34 10.32 -20.12
N ASP A 159 6.71 10.21 -18.95
CA ASP A 159 7.05 10.97 -17.77
C ASP A 159 8.43 10.59 -17.23
N CYS A 160 9.04 9.45 -17.60
CA CYS A 160 10.26 8.85 -17.02
C CYS A 160 11.60 9.38 -17.53
N GLY A 161 11.62 10.03 -18.69
CA GLY A 161 12.84 10.59 -19.28
C GLY A 161 13.99 9.56 -19.34
N ASN A 162 15.19 9.96 -18.94
CA ASN A 162 16.42 9.16 -19.07
C ASN A 162 16.45 7.86 -18.24
N ILE A 163 15.50 7.64 -17.33
CA ILE A 163 15.44 6.42 -16.53
C ILE A 163 15.20 5.20 -17.43
N ALA A 164 14.33 5.37 -18.44
CA ALA A 164 13.95 4.35 -19.40
C ALA A 164 15.05 3.98 -20.42
N GLY A 165 16.23 4.61 -20.36
CA GLY A 165 17.36 4.30 -21.25
C GLY A 165 18.55 3.64 -20.54
N SER A 166 18.43 3.35 -19.24
CA SER A 166 19.54 2.84 -18.45
C SER A 166 19.48 1.32 -18.28
N GLN A 167 20.65 0.65 -18.24
CA GLN A 167 20.73 -0.77 -17.87
C GLN A 167 20.61 -1.02 -16.35
N GLN A 168 20.37 0.04 -15.58
CA GLN A 168 20.19 -0.07 -14.13
C GLN A 168 18.74 -0.42 -13.84
N THR A 169 18.50 -1.16 -12.75
CA THR A 169 17.15 -1.41 -12.26
C THR A 169 16.45 -0.09 -11.97
N ALA A 170 15.29 0.09 -12.56
CA ALA A 170 14.40 1.21 -12.36
C ALA A 170 12.99 0.69 -12.10
N CYS A 171 12.20 1.46 -11.36
CA CYS A 171 10.79 1.17 -11.12
C CYS A 171 9.92 2.33 -11.57
N LEU A 172 8.86 2.01 -12.30
CA LEU A 172 7.80 2.92 -12.66
C LEU A 172 6.62 2.71 -11.71
N ILE A 173 6.16 3.78 -11.07
CA ILE A 173 4.90 3.83 -10.34
C ILE A 173 3.91 4.66 -11.15
N ALA A 174 2.85 4.03 -11.65
CA ALA A 174 1.79 4.69 -12.42
C ALA A 174 0.45 4.61 -11.68
N LEU A 175 -0.33 5.69 -11.74
CA LEU A 175 -1.69 5.71 -11.18
C LEU A 175 -2.69 5.08 -12.15
N ARG A 176 -3.66 4.36 -11.60
CA ARG A 176 -4.73 3.68 -12.33
C ARG A 176 -6.10 3.95 -11.73
N ILE A 177 -7.13 3.81 -12.55
CA ILE A 177 -8.52 3.92 -12.15
C ILE A 177 -8.85 2.77 -11.17
N ALA A 178 -9.57 3.11 -10.08
CA ALA A 178 -9.85 2.23 -8.95
C ALA A 178 -10.89 1.14 -9.21
#